data_AF-A0A2A3F8F6-F1
#
_entry.id   AF-A0A2A3F8F6-F1
#
_cell.length_a   1.000
_cell.length_b   1.000
_cell.length_c   1.000
_cell.angle_alpha   90.00
_cell.angle_beta   90.00
_cell.angle_gamma   90.00
#
_symmetry.space_group_name_H-M   'P 1'
#
loop_
_entity.id
_entity.type
_entity.pdbx_description
1 polymer ?
#
loop_
_entity_poly.entity_id
_entity_poly.type
_entity_poly.pdbx_seq_one_letter_code
_entity_poly.pdbx_strand_id
1 'polypeptide(L)'
;MSTTARLGVGVLLLAHGLVHLLYLARDVDAFSLDSTWLPEMLRRPVALVLLTATVLSFALVALGTWGVPGLSSAWPVLTVFAAAVSTLLLLLFWDWQLIFGLVIDAALVTLALWQPVWLQHLIWGTA
;
A
#
# COMPACT_ATOMS: atom_id res chain seq x y z
N MET A 1 -2.53 -18.14 15.17
CA MET A 1 -1.87 -18.12 13.83
C MET A 1 -0.36 -18.13 14.02
N SER A 2 0.40 -18.77 13.13
CA SER A 2 1.86 -18.89 13.27
C SER A 2 2.57 -17.56 12.97
N THR A 3 3.67 -17.27 13.67
CA THR A 3 4.57 -16.13 13.43
C THR A 3 4.93 -15.96 11.95
N THR A 4 5.03 -17.07 11.22
CA THR A 4 5.26 -17.11 9.77
C THR A 4 4.21 -16.36 8.96
N ALA A 5 2.92 -16.46 9.33
CA ALA A 5 1.85 -15.75 8.63
C ALA A 5 1.97 -14.23 8.79
N ARG A 6 2.30 -13.76 10.01
CA ARG A 6 2.53 -12.32 10.28
C ARG A 6 3.73 -11.79 9.50
N LEU A 7 4.83 -12.56 9.48
CA LEU A 7 6.01 -12.22 8.70
C LEU A 7 5.67 -12.13 7.21
N GLY A 8 5.03 -13.16 6.65
CA GLY A 8 4.64 -13.21 5.24
C GLY A 8 3.72 -12.05 4.85
N VAL A 9 2.68 -11.77 5.63
CA VAL A 9 1.76 -10.64 5.36
C VAL A 9 2.49 -9.30 5.40
N GLY A 10 3.33 -9.05 6.41
CA GLY A 10 4.10 -7.81 6.46
C GLY A 10 5.08 -7.66 5.30
N VAL A 11 5.73 -8.74 4.87
CA VAL A 11 6.61 -8.73 3.68
C VAL A 11 5.81 -8.43 2.41
N LEU A 12 4.62 -9.03 2.24
CA LEU A 12 3.76 -8.77 1.08
C LEU A 12 3.29 -7.31 1.04
N LEU A 13 2.89 -6.74 2.17
CA LEU A 13 2.50 -5.33 2.29
C LEU A 13 3.66 -4.39 1.95
N LEU A 14 4.85 -4.69 2.47
CA LEU A 14 6.05 -3.91 2.17
C LEU A 14 6.42 -4.03 0.68
N ALA A 15 6.38 -5.23 0.12
CA ALA A 15 6.66 -5.47 -1.30
C ALA A 15 5.67 -4.73 -2.21
N HIS A 16 4.38 -4.74 -1.87
CA HIS A 16 3.37 -3.96 -2.57
C HIS A 16 3.68 -2.46 -2.52
N GLY A 17 4.02 -1.90 -1.36
CA GLY A 17 4.46 -0.51 -1.27
C GLY A 17 5.70 -0.20 -2.12
N LEU A 18 6.69 -1.09 -2.11
CA LEU A 18 7.94 -0.93 -2.85
C LEU A 18 7.78 -1.09 -4.37
N VAL A 19 6.79 -1.85 -4.85
CA VAL A 19 6.55 -2.01 -6.30
C VAL A 19 6.28 -0.68 -6.98
N HIS A 20 5.69 0.28 -6.26
CA HIS A 20 5.45 1.63 -6.79
C HIS A 20 6.75 2.38 -7.08
N LEU A 21 7.90 2.01 -6.49
CA LEU A 21 9.19 2.61 -6.87
C LEU A 21 9.56 2.35 -8.34
N LEU A 22 8.91 1.39 -9.01
CA LEU A 22 9.04 1.19 -10.45
C LEU A 22 8.59 2.41 -11.27
N TYR A 23 7.80 3.34 -10.72
CA TYR A 23 7.52 4.64 -11.35
C TYR A 23 8.77 5.53 -11.54
N LEU A 24 9.88 5.19 -10.88
CA LEU A 24 11.18 5.83 -11.06
C LEU A 24 12.06 5.10 -12.07
N ALA A 25 11.70 3.87 -12.45
CA ALA A 25 12.40 3.10 -13.47
C ALA A 25 12.03 3.64 -14.86
N ARG A 26 12.99 3.60 -15.80
CA ARG A 26 12.79 4.14 -17.16
C ARG A 26 12.31 3.11 -18.16
N ASP A 27 12.33 1.84 -17.77
CA ASP A 27 12.23 0.66 -18.62
C ASP A 27 11.02 -0.22 -18.27
N VAL A 28 10.10 0.30 -17.47
CA VAL A 28 8.85 -0.40 -17.10
C VAL A 28 7.66 0.43 -17.58
N ASP A 29 7.18 0.14 -18.78
CA ASP A 29 6.12 0.90 -19.44
C ASP A 29 4.84 1.05 -18.59
N ALA A 30 4.50 0.00 -17.83
CA ALA A 30 3.34 -0.01 -16.93
C ALA A 30 3.43 1.05 -15.81
N PHE A 31 4.63 1.45 -15.42
CA PHE A 31 4.89 2.42 -14.35
C PHE A 31 5.41 3.74 -14.94
N SER A 32 4.67 4.31 -15.90
CA SER A 32 5.03 5.57 -16.53
C SER A 32 4.45 6.79 -15.82
N LEU A 33 5.25 7.85 -15.67
CA LEU A 33 4.81 9.16 -15.19
C LEU A 33 4.18 10.03 -16.29
N ASP A 34 4.27 9.60 -17.55
CA ASP A 34 3.74 10.34 -18.70
C ASP A 34 2.26 10.01 -18.96
N SER A 35 1.80 8.85 -18.49
CA SER A 35 0.42 8.38 -18.58
C SER A 35 -0.50 9.07 -17.56
N THR A 36 -0.61 10.39 -17.65
CA THR A 36 -1.39 11.19 -16.69
C THR A 36 -2.10 12.37 -17.37
N TRP A 37 -3.20 12.80 -16.77
CA TRP A 37 -3.92 14.02 -17.13
C TRP A 37 -3.37 15.28 -16.41
N LEU A 38 -2.35 15.12 -15.55
CA LEU A 38 -1.72 16.23 -14.86
C LEU A 38 -0.90 17.14 -15.81
N PRO A 39 -0.88 18.46 -15.54
CA PRO A 39 0.02 19.38 -16.22
C PRO A 39 1.48 18.96 -16.02
N GLU A 40 2.30 19.12 -17.07
CA GLU A 40 3.73 18.75 -17.08
C GLU A 40 4.49 19.22 -15.83
N MET A 41 4.26 20.47 -15.42
CA MET A 41 4.89 21.10 -14.26
C MET A 41 4.61 20.37 -12.94
N LEU A 42 3.47 19.68 -12.84
CA LEU A 42 3.02 19.01 -11.62
C LEU A 42 3.29 17.51 -11.61
N ARG A 43 3.54 16.87 -12.77
CA ARG A 43 3.67 15.40 -12.87
C ARG A 43 4.70 14.85 -11.90
N ARG A 44 5.93 15.30 -12.02
CA ARG A 44 7.05 14.82 -11.22
C ARG A 44 6.93 15.14 -9.72
N PRO A 45 6.64 16.38 -9.28
CA PRO A 45 6.51 16.64 -7.86
C PRO A 45 5.34 15.88 -7.22
N VAL A 46 4.18 15.81 -7.89
CA VAL A 46 3.01 15.06 -7.37
C VAL A 46 3.33 13.57 -7.28
N ALA A 47 3.94 12.99 -8.33
CA ALA A 47 4.38 11.60 -8.32
C ALA A 47 5.32 11.30 -7.16
N LEU A 48 6.35 12.11 -6.95
CA LEU A 48 7.33 11.88 -5.88
C LEU A 48 6.70 11.95 -4.48
N VAL A 49 5.78 12.88 -4.25
CA VAL A 49 5.06 12.98 -2.98
C VAL A 49 4.19 11.74 -2.75
N LEU A 50 3.39 11.35 -3.74
CA LEU A 50 2.50 10.20 -3.64
C LEU A 50 3.27 8.89 -3.51
N LEU A 51 4.36 8.72 -4.25
CA LEU A 51 5.26 7.57 -4.14
C LEU A 51 5.85 7.45 -2.74
N THR A 52 6.42 8.54 -2.23
CA THR A 52 7.02 8.57 -0.90
C THR A 52 5.97 8.25 0.17
N ALA A 53 4.79 8.87 0.07
CA ALA A 53 3.69 8.61 1.00
C ALA A 53 3.20 7.15 0.92
N THR A 54 3.10 6.57 -0.28
CA THR A 54 2.72 5.17 -0.50
C THR A 54 3.73 4.22 0.16
N VAL A 55 5.01 4.36 -0.16
CA VAL A 55 6.07 3.50 0.39
C VAL A 55 6.13 3.59 1.91
N LEU A 56 6.11 4.81 2.46
CA LEU A 56 6.17 5.00 3.91
C LEU A 56 4.93 4.45 4.62
N SER A 57 3.74 4.70 4.10
CA SER A 57 2.51 4.20 4.71
C SER A 57 2.43 2.67 4.69
N PHE A 58 2.77 2.01 3.58
CA PHE A 58 2.84 0.55 3.53
C PHE A 58 3.92 -0.04 4.44
N ALA A 59 5.07 0.64 4.59
CA ALA A 59 6.07 0.25 5.57
C ALA A 59 5.52 0.33 7.01
N LEU A 60 4.78 1.38 7.36
CA LEU A 60 4.12 1.51 8.67
C LEU A 60 3.06 0.41 8.89
N VAL A 61 2.27 0.07 7.87
CA VAL A 61 1.29 -1.03 7.94
C VAL A 61 2.00 -2.38 8.14
N ALA A 62 3.10 -2.63 7.45
CA ALA A 62 3.92 -3.83 7.63
C ALA A 62 4.48 -3.92 9.06
N LEU A 63 5.03 -2.82 9.59
CA LEU A 63 5.50 -2.74 10.97
C LEU A 63 4.38 -2.98 11.99
N GLY A 64 3.18 -2.44 11.76
CA GLY A 64 1.99 -2.73 12.57
C GLY A 64 1.60 -4.21 12.53
N THR A 65 1.76 -4.87 11.38
CA THR A 65 1.51 -6.32 11.23
C THR A 65 2.51 -7.14 12.05
N TRP A 66 3.77 -6.71 12.11
CA TRP A 66 4.83 -7.34 12.92
C TRP A 66 4.78 -7.00 14.41
N GLY A 67 3.81 -6.18 14.85
CA GLY A 67 3.55 -5.96 16.26
C GLY A 67 4.30 -4.78 16.88
N VAL A 68 4.82 -3.84 16.07
CA VAL A 68 5.45 -2.63 16.62
C VAL A 68 4.45 -1.86 17.50
N PRO A 69 4.80 -1.56 18.78
CA PRO A 69 3.91 -0.87 19.70
C PRO A 69 3.37 0.45 19.13
N GLY A 70 2.08 0.71 19.33
CA GLY A 70 1.38 1.89 18.80
C GLY A 70 0.95 1.79 17.32
N LEU A 71 1.68 1.03 16.48
CA LEU A 71 1.31 0.84 15.08
C LEU A 71 0.26 -0.25 14.90
N SER A 72 0.31 -1.34 15.68
CA SER A 72 -0.68 -2.42 15.61
C SER A 72 -2.10 -1.92 15.89
N SER A 73 -2.28 -1.04 16.88
CA SER A 73 -3.59 -0.44 17.19
C SER A 73 -4.07 0.52 16.10
N ALA A 74 -3.15 1.20 15.42
CA ALA A 74 -3.45 2.10 14.31
C ALA A 74 -3.57 1.37 12.96
N TRP A 75 -3.37 0.05 12.92
CA TRP A 75 -3.30 -0.73 11.69
C TRP A 75 -4.49 -0.51 10.74
N PRO A 76 -5.75 -0.47 11.19
CA PRO A 76 -6.88 -0.23 10.28
C PRO A 76 -6.81 1.15 9.61
N VAL A 77 -6.51 2.19 10.37
CA VAL A 77 -6.41 3.58 9.88
C VAL A 77 -5.23 3.73 8.92
N LEU A 78 -4.08 3.17 9.30
CA LEU A 78 -2.88 3.17 8.46
C LEU A 78 -3.12 2.42 7.15
N THR A 79 -3.83 1.28 7.19
CA THR A 79 -4.13 0.47 6.01
C THR A 79 -5.06 1.20 5.05
N VAL A 80 -6.13 1.82 5.54
CA VAL A 80 -7.03 2.63 4.71
C VAL A 80 -6.29 3.82 4.09
N PHE A 81 -5.46 4.50 4.87
CA PHE A 81 -4.65 5.61 4.36
C PHE A 81 -3.65 5.16 3.29
N ALA A 82 -2.92 4.07 3.53
CA ALA A 82 -1.96 3.52 2.58
C ALA A 82 -2.63 3.13 1.26
N ALA A 83 -3.74 2.40 1.34
CA ALA A 83 -4.54 2.00 0.18
C ALA A 83 -5.10 3.22 -0.57
N ALA A 84 -5.58 4.25 0.13
CA ALA A 84 -6.11 5.46 -0.50
C ALA A 84 -5.04 6.23 -1.28
N VAL A 85 -3.85 6.40 -0.70
CA VAL A 85 -2.73 7.08 -1.36
C VAL A 85 -2.21 6.28 -2.55
N SER A 86 -2.09 4.96 -2.41
CA SER A 86 -1.74 4.05 -3.52
C SER A 86 -2.76 4.12 -4.64
N THR A 87 -4.04 4.01 -4.33
CA THR A 87 -5.13 4.12 -5.31
C THR A 87 -5.09 5.48 -6.01
N LEU A 88 -4.84 6.58 -5.29
CA LEU A 88 -4.70 7.90 -5.90
C LEU A 88 -3.51 7.97 -6.87
N LEU A 89 -2.36 7.40 -6.49
CA LEU A 89 -1.19 7.30 -7.37
C LEU A 89 -1.53 6.51 -8.65
N LEU A 90 -2.16 5.35 -8.51
CA LEU A 90 -2.55 4.48 -9.63
C LEU A 90 -3.58 5.15 -10.55
N LEU A 91 -4.55 5.88 -10.01
CA LEU A 91 -5.56 6.58 -10.80
C LEU A 91 -4.99 7.81 -11.52
N LEU A 92 -4.01 8.49 -10.92
CA LEU A 92 -3.35 9.65 -11.55
C LEU A 92 -2.40 9.24 -12.67
N PHE A 93 -1.71 8.11 -12.52
CA PHE A 93 -0.75 7.57 -13.46
C PHE A 93 -1.20 6.20 -13.97
N TRP A 94 -2.40 6.19 -14.57
CA TRP A 94 -3.18 5.00 -14.88
C TRP A 94 -2.59 4.17 -16.03
N ASP A 95 -2.48 2.86 -15.79
CA ASP A 95 -2.22 1.84 -16.80
C ASP A 95 -3.05 0.59 -16.48
N TRP A 96 -3.53 -0.12 -17.52
CA TRP A 96 -4.40 -1.29 -17.36
C TRP A 96 -3.72 -2.45 -16.62
N GLN A 97 -2.40 -2.59 -16.74
CA GLN A 97 -1.63 -3.63 -16.06
C GLN A 97 -1.64 -3.44 -14.53
N LEU A 98 -1.94 -2.22 -14.05
CA LEU A 98 -1.97 -1.89 -12.63
C LEU A 98 -3.30 -2.20 -11.95
N ILE A 99 -4.26 -2.81 -12.65
CA ILE A 99 -5.56 -3.20 -12.07
C ILE A 99 -5.40 -4.13 -10.86
N PHE A 100 -4.36 -4.97 -10.85
CA PHE A 100 -4.05 -5.83 -9.70
C PHE A 100 -3.74 -5.01 -8.44
N GLY A 101 -3.07 -3.87 -8.58
CA GLY A 101 -2.80 -2.96 -7.48
C GLY A 101 -4.08 -2.42 -6.85
N LEU A 102 -5.05 -2.00 -7.69
CA LEU A 102 -6.36 -1.55 -7.21
C LEU A 102 -7.16 -2.66 -6.50
N VAL A 103 -7.08 -3.90 -7.00
CA VAL A 103 -7.74 -5.04 -6.36
C VAL A 103 -7.14 -5.31 -4.98
N ILE A 104 -5.81 -5.21 -4.85
CA ILE A 104 -5.12 -5.34 -3.56
C ILE A 104 -5.58 -4.22 -2.61
N ASP A 105 -5.60 -2.97 -3.06
CA ASP A 105 -6.03 -1.83 -2.24
C ASP A 105 -7.49 -2.00 -1.76
N ALA A 106 -8.39 -2.44 -2.64
CA ALA A 106 -9.80 -2.70 -2.30
C ALA A 106 -9.95 -3.83 -1.26
N ALA A 107 -9.16 -4.90 -1.40
CA ALA A 107 -9.13 -5.98 -0.42
C ALA A 107 -8.60 -5.50 0.94
N LEU A 108 -7.54 -4.68 0.95
CA LEU A 108 -6.99 -4.10 2.16
C LEU A 108 -7.97 -3.19 2.88
N VAL A 109 -8.66 -2.31 2.16
CA VAL A 109 -9.71 -1.46 2.73
C VAL A 109 -10.83 -2.32 3.33
N THR A 110 -11.27 -3.35 2.60
CA THR A 110 -12.31 -4.26 3.09
C THR A 110 -11.88 -4.96 4.38
N LEU A 111 -10.65 -5.47 4.44
CA LEU A 111 -10.09 -6.12 5.63
C LEU A 111 -9.95 -5.15 6.80
N ALA A 112 -9.52 -3.91 6.55
CA ALA A 112 -9.38 -2.88 7.57
C ALA A 112 -10.73 -2.44 8.16
N LEU A 113 -11.79 -2.42 7.36
CA LEU A 113 -13.14 -2.05 7.79
C LEU A 113 -13.88 -3.21 8.47
N TRP A 114 -13.79 -4.42 7.91
CA TRP A 114 -14.55 -5.57 8.41
C TRP A 114 -13.87 -6.26 9.61
N GLN A 115 -12.53 -6.25 9.65
CA GLN A 115 -11.73 -6.84 10.74
C GLN A 115 -12.19 -8.24 11.18
N PRO A 116 -12.18 -9.24 10.28
CA PRO A 116 -12.59 -10.59 10.63
C PRO A 116 -11.71 -11.16 11.76
N VAL A 117 -12.26 -12.09 12.54
CA VAL A 117 -11.61 -12.63 13.76
C VAL A 117 -10.19 -13.16 13.49
N TRP A 118 -9.96 -13.83 12.36
CA TRP A 118 -8.62 -14.30 11.99
C TRP A 118 -7.63 -13.15 11.79
N LEU A 119 -8.07 -12.01 11.24
CA LEU A 119 -7.22 -10.83 11.07
C LEU A 119 -6.91 -10.21 12.42
N GLN A 120 -7.88 -10.22 13.35
CA GLN A 120 -7.65 -9.73 14.69
C GLN A 120 -6.58 -10.56 15.42
N HIS A 121 -6.66 -11.89 15.31
CA HIS A 121 -5.62 -12.79 15.81
C HIS A 121 -4.26 -12.58 15.13
N LEU A 122 -4.24 -12.24 13.84
CA LEU A 122 -3.01 -11.99 13.09
C LEU A 122 -2.32 -10.70 13.55
N ILE A 123 -3.06 -9.59 13.72
CA ILE A 123 -2.49 -8.27 14.03
C ILE A 123 -2.24 -8.11 15.54
N TRP A 124 -3.23 -8.43 16.37
CA TRP A 124 -3.18 -8.16 17.81
C TRP A 124 -2.88 -9.40 18.66
N GLY A 125 -3.00 -10.62 18.11
CA GLY A 125 -2.78 -11.84 18.88
C GLY A 125 -3.83 -12.10 19.97
N THR A 126 -4.90 -11.33 20.01
CA THR A 126 -6.00 -11.46 20.98
C THR A 126 -7.08 -12.40 20.45
N ALA A 127 -7.66 -13.19 21.35
CA ALA A 127 -8.87 -13.98 21.10
C ALA A 127 -10.11 -13.29 21.66
#